data_AF-K9VGE4-F1
#
_entry.id   AF-K9VGE4-F1
#
_cell.length_a   1.000
_cell.length_b   1.000
_cell.length_c   1.000
_cell.angle_alpha   90.00
_cell.angle_beta   90.00
_cell.angle_gamma   90.00
#
_symmetry.space_group_name_H-M   'P 1'
#
loop_
_entity.id
_entity.type
_entity.pdbx_description
1 polymer ?
#
loop_
_entity_poly.entity_id
_entity_poly.type
_entity_poly.pdbx_seq_one_letter_code
_entity_poly.pdbx_strand_id
1 'polypeptide(L)'
;MSKIIYDIIQRFEVEDGVPRLISTNIQVIEGGEDLMSSAATLLKQMGFYDKFEEKRTSQYIGYRLKNPGKGDKRYQLVLAQRKEDLCICVPQKILEKHILEINFYNFVGNYSDIDYEMIVVCRLWVLPSQKEKFLNTIKYRNELSHMISTNKVAGNTGLKHPYKSSEYIQYLADFSIDTANLADNKTYVLLSSDKLFPYTWQASINCPEVLKEFISYFGKVIMEQN
;
A
#
# COMPACT_ATOMS: atom_id res chain seq x y z
N MET A 1 -19.23 24.11 7.96
CA MET A 1 -19.55 23.16 9.05
C MET A 1 -18.80 21.87 8.78
N SER A 2 -17.94 21.40 9.68
CA SER A 2 -17.32 20.09 9.55
C SER A 2 -18.42 19.01 9.67
N LYS A 3 -18.46 18.07 8.73
CA LYS A 3 -19.37 16.92 8.82
C LYS A 3 -18.78 15.95 9.84
N ILE A 4 -19.59 15.45 10.77
CA ILE A 4 -19.21 14.36 11.67
C ILE A 4 -19.84 13.10 11.10
N ILE A 5 -19.03 12.10 10.80
CA ILE A 5 -19.50 10.79 10.32
C ILE A 5 -19.26 9.77 11.43
N TYR A 6 -20.20 8.84 11.58
CA TYR A 6 -20.13 7.75 12.53
C TYR A 6 -20.19 6.41 11.81
N ASP A 7 -19.30 5.50 12.17
CA ASP A 7 -19.42 4.09 11.83
C ASP A 7 -20.26 3.40 12.92
N ILE A 8 -21.35 2.75 12.50
CA ILE A 8 -22.27 2.05 13.42
C ILE A 8 -22.26 0.55 13.09
N ILE A 9 -21.73 -0.26 14.01
CA ILE A 9 -21.83 -1.72 13.95
C ILE A 9 -22.90 -2.18 14.93
N GLN A 10 -24.03 -2.64 14.40
CA GLN A 10 -25.08 -3.30 15.17
C GLN A 10 -24.96 -4.81 15.01
N ARG A 11 -25.03 -5.54 16.14
CA ARG A 11 -25.14 -7.00 16.15
C ARG A 11 -26.52 -7.37 16.63
N PHE A 12 -27.17 -8.26 15.91
CA PHE A 12 -28.45 -8.83 16.27
C PHE A 12 -28.28 -10.32 16.51
N GLU A 13 -28.91 -10.82 17.57
CA GLU A 13 -29.15 -12.24 17.78
C GLU A 13 -30.57 -12.56 17.35
N VAL A 14 -30.80 -13.67 16.66
CA VAL A 14 -32.13 -14.08 16.23
C VAL A 14 -32.54 -15.30 17.05
N GLU A 15 -33.46 -15.09 17.99
CA GLU A 15 -34.10 -16.16 18.78
C GLU A 15 -35.56 -16.26 18.35
N ASP A 16 -36.02 -17.48 18.01
CA ASP A 16 -37.40 -17.75 17.57
C ASP A 16 -37.90 -16.87 16.41
N GLY A 17 -36.98 -16.48 15.52
CA GLY A 17 -37.28 -15.61 14.38
C GLY A 17 -37.41 -14.12 14.73
N VAL A 18 -37.18 -13.74 15.99
CA VAL A 18 -37.22 -12.35 16.45
C VAL A 18 -35.80 -11.81 16.58
N PRO A 19 -35.40 -10.78 15.79
CA PRO A 19 -34.10 -10.15 15.93
C PRO A 19 -34.05 -9.29 17.20
N ARG A 20 -33.08 -9.57 18.06
CA ARG A 20 -32.77 -8.82 19.27
C ARG A 20 -31.42 -8.12 19.10
N LEU A 21 -31.39 -6.80 19.25
CA LEU A 21 -30.15 -6.03 19.22
C LEU A 21 -29.33 -6.37 20.46
N ILE A 22 -28.16 -6.97 20.27
CA ILE A 22 -27.27 -7.41 21.36
C ILE A 22 -26.12 -6.42 21.61
N SER A 23 -25.68 -5.68 20.59
CA SER A 23 -24.64 -4.66 20.76
C SER A 23 -24.70 -3.60 19.68
N THR A 24 -24.43 -2.35 20.06
CA THR A 24 -24.13 -1.26 19.12
C THR A 24 -22.74 -0.73 19.45
N ASN A 25 -21.85 -0.68 18.46
CA ASN A 25 -20.57 0.01 18.56
C ASN A 25 -20.61 1.22 17.64
N ILE A 26 -20.31 2.40 18.18
CA ILE A 26 -20.29 3.68 17.45
C ILE A 26 -18.86 4.20 17.51
N GLN A 27 -18.27 4.43 16.33
CA GLN A 27 -16.97 5.07 16.21
C GLN A 27 -17.11 6.38 15.45
N VAL A 28 -16.54 7.46 16.00
CA VAL A 28 -16.47 8.74 15.30
C VAL A 28 -15.36 8.66 14.26
N ILE A 29 -15.66 9.00 13.02
CA ILE A 29 -14.67 9.13 11.95
C ILE A 29 -14.18 10.59 11.98
N GLU A 30 -13.07 10.81 12.68
CA GLU A 30 -12.40 12.11 12.70
C GLU A 30 -11.93 12.48 11.29
N GLY A 31 -12.17 13.73 10.87
CA GLY A 31 -11.90 14.21 9.50
C GLY A 31 -13.13 14.27 8.58
N GLY A 32 -14.24 13.61 8.94
CA GLY A 32 -15.55 13.86 8.32
C GLY A 32 -15.76 13.26 6.93
N GLU A 33 -14.84 12.42 6.44
CA GLU A 33 -15.04 11.58 5.25
C GLU A 33 -14.79 10.11 5.61
N ASP A 34 -15.81 9.28 5.43
CA ASP A 34 -15.65 7.83 5.56
C ASP A 34 -14.87 7.31 4.34
N LEU A 35 -13.58 7.03 4.55
CA LEU A 35 -12.67 6.51 3.55
C LEU A 35 -13.15 5.15 3.02
N MET A 36 -13.73 4.30 3.87
CA MET A 36 -14.29 3.01 3.45
C MET A 36 -15.47 3.22 2.49
N SER A 37 -16.44 4.06 2.84
CA SER A 37 -17.58 4.36 1.96
C SER A 37 -17.15 5.08 0.68
N SER A 38 -16.13 5.94 0.77
CA SER A 38 -15.54 6.62 -0.40
C SER A 38 -14.91 5.63 -1.34
N ALA A 39 -14.10 4.69 -0.84
CA ALA A 39 -13.51 3.62 -1.63
C ALA A 39 -14.57 2.75 -2.30
N ALA A 40 -15.59 2.31 -1.55
CA ALA A 40 -16.69 1.51 -2.07
C ALA A 40 -17.48 2.25 -3.17
N THR A 41 -17.71 3.56 -2.99
CA THR A 41 -18.39 4.42 -3.98
C THR A 41 -17.57 4.54 -5.26
N LEU A 42 -16.26 4.76 -5.15
CA LEU A 42 -15.37 4.83 -6.32
C LEU A 42 -15.36 3.50 -7.08
N LEU A 43 -15.21 2.36 -6.38
CA LEU A 43 -15.28 1.03 -6.99
C LEU A 43 -16.61 0.79 -7.71
N LYS A 44 -17.72 1.21 -7.11
CA LYS A 44 -19.06 1.11 -7.72
C LYS A 44 -19.17 1.94 -9.00
N GLN A 45 -18.73 3.20 -8.96
CA GLN A 45 -18.76 4.10 -10.13
C GLN A 45 -17.92 3.58 -11.30
N MET A 46 -16.89 2.77 -11.02
CA MET A 46 -16.02 2.17 -12.02
C MET A 46 -16.54 0.84 -12.60
N GLY A 47 -17.71 0.35 -12.16
CA GLY A 47 -18.24 -0.96 -12.59
C GLY A 47 -17.52 -2.16 -11.97
N PHE A 48 -16.75 -1.95 -10.89
CA PHE A 48 -15.95 -3.02 -10.27
C PHE A 48 -16.82 -4.21 -9.81
N TYR A 49 -18.04 -3.91 -9.35
CA TYR A 49 -19.03 -4.89 -8.89
C TYR A 49 -19.60 -5.77 -10.00
N ASP A 50 -19.39 -5.43 -11.27
CA ASP A 50 -19.83 -6.27 -12.39
C ASP A 50 -18.95 -7.52 -12.51
N LYS A 51 -17.62 -7.34 -12.34
CA LYS A 51 -16.61 -8.41 -12.42
C LYS A 51 -16.35 -9.12 -11.09
N PHE A 52 -16.41 -8.39 -9.97
CA PHE A 52 -16.00 -8.88 -8.67
C PHE A 52 -17.19 -9.10 -7.72
N GLU A 53 -17.11 -10.16 -6.91
CA GLU A 53 -18.01 -10.46 -5.81
C GLU A 53 -17.45 -9.82 -4.52
N GLU A 54 -18.29 -9.05 -3.82
CA GLU A 54 -17.99 -8.52 -2.49
C GLU A 54 -18.23 -9.58 -1.40
N LYS A 55 -17.27 -9.75 -0.50
CA LYS A 55 -17.40 -10.52 0.75
C LYS A 55 -17.07 -9.63 1.93
N ARG A 56 -18.08 -9.35 2.74
CA ARG A 56 -17.96 -8.52 3.94
C ARG A 56 -17.82 -9.39 5.18
N THR A 57 -16.87 -9.03 6.03
CA THR A 57 -16.71 -9.58 7.39
C THR A 57 -16.79 -8.44 8.40
N SER A 58 -16.71 -8.76 9.69
CA SER A 58 -16.59 -7.74 10.74
C SER A 58 -15.27 -6.97 10.71
N GLN A 59 -14.26 -7.47 9.99
CA GLN A 59 -12.90 -6.92 10.03
C GLN A 59 -12.44 -6.27 8.71
N TYR A 60 -13.06 -6.63 7.58
CA TYR A 60 -12.68 -6.18 6.25
C TYR A 60 -13.77 -6.46 5.20
N ILE A 61 -13.65 -5.80 4.04
CA ILE A 61 -14.39 -6.07 2.81
C ILE A 61 -13.40 -6.61 1.78
N GLY A 62 -13.61 -7.82 1.30
CA GLY A 62 -12.79 -8.44 0.26
C GLY A 62 -13.53 -8.54 -1.07
N TYR A 63 -12.82 -8.33 -2.17
CA TYR A 63 -13.35 -8.47 -3.52
C TYR A 63 -12.57 -9.54 -4.28
N ARG A 64 -13.28 -10.53 -4.83
CA ARG A 64 -12.71 -11.64 -5.63
C ARG A 64 -13.50 -11.80 -6.90
N LEU A 65 -12.96 -12.46 -7.92
CA LEU A 65 -13.69 -12.67 -9.19
C LEU A 65 -14.97 -13.47 -8.94
N LYS A 66 -16.07 -13.12 -9.62
CA LYS A 66 -17.35 -13.86 -9.54
C LYS A 66 -17.23 -15.28 -10.10
N ASN A 67 -16.51 -15.44 -11.21
CA ASN A 67 -16.30 -16.71 -11.91
C ASN A 67 -14.80 -17.03 -11.99
N PRO A 68 -14.13 -17.33 -10.85
CA PRO A 68 -12.71 -17.56 -10.85
C PRO A 68 -12.36 -18.86 -11.58
N GLY A 69 -11.27 -18.87 -12.34
CA GLY A 69 -10.67 -20.10 -12.85
C GLY A 69 -10.27 -21.04 -11.70
N LYS A 70 -9.97 -22.31 -12.01
CA LYS A 70 -9.51 -23.27 -10.98
C LYS A 70 -8.28 -22.70 -10.26
N GLY A 71 -8.43 -22.42 -8.96
CA GLY A 71 -7.36 -21.91 -8.09
C GLY A 71 -7.42 -20.40 -7.80
N ASP A 72 -8.23 -19.62 -8.50
CA ASP A 72 -8.27 -18.15 -8.35
C ASP A 72 -9.30 -17.67 -7.31
N LYS A 73 -9.30 -18.31 -6.14
CA LYS A 73 -10.23 -17.97 -5.04
C LYS A 73 -9.76 -16.78 -4.18
N ARG A 74 -8.61 -16.19 -4.51
CA ARG A 74 -7.98 -15.13 -3.72
C ARG A 74 -8.69 -13.80 -3.94
N TYR A 75 -8.73 -12.97 -2.90
CA TYR A 75 -9.17 -11.58 -3.05
C TYR A 75 -8.16 -10.82 -3.92
N GLN A 76 -8.68 -10.05 -4.87
CA GLN A 76 -7.92 -9.14 -5.73
C GLN A 76 -7.83 -7.73 -5.14
N LEU A 77 -8.71 -7.41 -4.18
CA LEU A 77 -8.69 -6.18 -3.40
C LEU A 77 -9.28 -6.47 -2.01
N VAL A 78 -8.67 -5.95 -0.95
CA VAL A 78 -9.25 -5.98 0.40
C VAL A 78 -9.18 -4.59 1.00
N LEU A 79 -10.27 -4.14 1.60
CA LEU A 79 -10.39 -2.88 2.32
C LEU A 79 -10.63 -3.17 3.81
N ALA A 80 -9.88 -2.53 4.70
CA ALA A 80 -10.05 -2.67 6.13
C ALA A 80 -9.84 -1.32 6.83
N GLN A 81 -10.87 -0.81 7.49
CA GLN A 81 -10.75 0.39 8.33
C GLN A 81 -9.97 0.03 9.60
N ARG A 82 -8.94 0.82 9.93
CA ARG A 82 -8.08 0.65 11.10
C ARG A 82 -7.78 2.02 11.71
N LYS A 83 -8.55 2.40 12.73
CA LYS A 83 -8.53 3.74 13.31
C LYS A 83 -8.82 4.78 12.20
N GLU A 84 -7.92 5.74 12.00
CA GLU A 84 -8.01 6.81 11.01
C GLU A 84 -7.60 6.36 9.60
N ASP A 85 -6.90 5.23 9.47
CA ASP A 85 -6.39 4.75 8.18
C ASP A 85 -7.36 3.74 7.55
N LEU A 86 -7.53 3.85 6.24
CA LEU A 86 -8.02 2.75 5.41
C LEU A 86 -6.84 1.91 4.92
N CYS A 87 -6.75 0.68 5.42
CA CYS A 87 -5.81 -0.31 4.91
C CYS A 87 -6.36 -0.95 3.63
N ILE A 88 -5.57 -0.90 2.55
CA ILE A 88 -5.92 -1.43 1.24
C ILE A 88 -4.89 -2.46 0.83
N CYS A 89 -5.31 -3.72 0.71
CA CYS A 89 -4.43 -4.80 0.28
C CYS A 89 -4.69 -5.14 -1.19
N VAL A 90 -3.62 -5.19 -1.99
CA VAL A 90 -3.63 -5.59 -3.39
C VAL A 90 -2.57 -6.68 -3.61
N PRO A 91 -2.84 -7.73 -4.41
CA PRO A 91 -1.86 -8.79 -4.67
C PRO A 91 -0.51 -8.26 -5.15
N GLN A 92 0.58 -8.83 -4.63
CA GLN A 92 1.96 -8.42 -4.94
C GLN A 92 2.23 -8.44 -6.44
N LYS A 93 1.81 -9.52 -7.14
CA LYS A 93 1.90 -9.67 -8.60
C LYS A 93 1.31 -8.49 -9.40
N ILE A 94 0.31 -7.81 -8.83
CA ILE A 94 -0.33 -6.64 -9.46
C ILE A 94 0.53 -5.42 -9.16
N LEU A 95 0.83 -5.16 -7.88
CA LEU A 95 1.55 -3.97 -7.44
C LEU A 95 3.02 -3.91 -7.89
N GLU A 96 3.72 -5.03 -8.01
CA GLU A 96 5.15 -5.12 -8.35
C GLU A 96 5.54 -4.28 -9.58
N LYS A 97 4.63 -4.15 -10.55
CA LYS A 97 4.86 -3.40 -11.79
C LYS A 97 4.68 -1.89 -11.66
N HIS A 98 4.15 -1.43 -10.52
CA HIS A 98 3.71 -0.05 -10.29
C HIS A 98 4.36 0.58 -9.06
N ILE A 99 5.27 -0.12 -8.38
CA ILE A 99 5.92 0.37 -7.19
C ILE A 99 7.38 0.72 -7.45
N LEU A 100 7.89 1.62 -6.62
CA LEU A 100 9.29 1.97 -6.49
C LEU A 100 9.86 1.21 -5.28
N GLU A 101 10.92 0.43 -5.50
CA GLU A 101 11.70 -0.16 -4.42
C GLU A 101 12.96 0.66 -4.17
N ILE A 102 13.16 1.05 -2.91
CA ILE A 102 14.42 1.63 -2.44
C ILE A 102 15.23 0.49 -1.84
N ASN A 103 16.42 0.26 -2.40
CA ASN A 103 17.26 -0.88 -2.08
C ASN A 103 18.66 -0.39 -1.67
N PHE A 104 19.33 -1.14 -0.80
CA PHE A 104 20.76 -0.99 -0.56
C PHE A 104 21.50 -2.27 -0.93
N TYR A 105 22.75 -2.10 -1.35
CA TYR A 105 23.64 -3.22 -1.63
C TYR A 105 24.57 -3.40 -0.44
N ASN A 106 24.46 -4.53 0.24
CA ASN A 106 25.41 -4.94 1.25
C ASN A 106 26.54 -5.72 0.59
N PHE A 107 27.78 -5.40 0.98
CA PHE A 107 28.96 -6.12 0.53
C PHE A 107 29.19 -7.29 1.48
N VAL A 108 29.00 -8.52 0.98
CA VAL A 108 29.23 -9.74 1.75
C VAL A 108 30.32 -10.54 1.04
N GLY A 109 31.54 -10.55 1.58
CA GLY A 109 32.62 -11.33 1.01
C GLY A 109 34.04 -10.86 1.37
N ASN A 110 35.02 -11.75 1.15
CA ASN A 110 36.44 -11.41 1.19
C ASN A 110 36.88 -10.85 -0.18
N TYR A 111 37.98 -10.09 -0.22
CA TYR A 111 38.49 -9.35 -1.38
C TYR A 111 38.54 -10.09 -2.74
N SER A 112 38.48 -11.42 -2.76
CA SER A 112 38.51 -12.26 -3.98
C SER A 112 37.14 -12.66 -4.52
N ASP A 113 36.07 -12.62 -3.72
CA ASP A 113 34.71 -13.02 -4.10
C ASP A 113 33.70 -12.01 -3.52
N ILE A 114 33.37 -10.98 -4.30
CA ILE A 114 32.40 -9.96 -3.90
C ILE A 114 31.01 -10.47 -4.28
N ASP A 115 30.26 -10.97 -3.29
CA ASP A 115 28.82 -11.16 -3.43
C ASP A 115 28.08 -9.90 -2.98
N TYR A 116 27.06 -9.56 -3.77
CA TYR A 116 26.18 -8.43 -3.50
C TYR A 116 24.86 -8.95 -2.95
N GLU A 117 24.56 -8.63 -1.69
CA GLU A 117 23.23 -8.86 -1.14
C GLU A 117 22.40 -7.59 -1.30
N MET A 118 21.33 -7.66 -2.10
CA MET A 118 20.39 -6.55 -2.24
C MET A 118 19.35 -6.64 -1.13
N ILE A 119 19.28 -5.61 -0.29
CA ILE A 119 18.32 -5.52 0.80
C ILE A 119 17.31 -4.43 0.47
N VAL A 120 16.02 -4.80 0.50
CA VAL A 120 14.91 -3.87 0.25
C VAL A 120 14.64 -3.05 1.51
N VAL A 121 14.87 -1.74 1.42
CA VAL A 121 14.61 -0.79 2.52
C VAL A 121 13.12 -0.53 2.63
N CYS A 122 12.49 -0.15 1.51
CA CYS A 122 11.06 0.11 1.48
C CYS A 122 10.46 -0.03 0.08
N ARG A 123 9.14 -0.16 0.06
CA ARG A 123 8.32 -0.24 -1.14
C ARG A 123 7.34 0.91 -1.14
N LEU A 124 7.28 1.64 -2.24
CA LEU A 124 6.50 2.87 -2.36
C LEU A 124 5.62 2.79 -3.59
N TRP A 125 4.37 3.19 -3.46
CA TRP A 125 3.61 3.63 -4.61
C TRP A 125 3.68 5.15 -4.69
N VAL A 126 4.38 5.68 -5.68
CA VAL A 126 4.45 7.13 -5.93
C VAL A 126 3.19 7.55 -6.67
N LEU A 127 2.47 8.55 -6.15
CA LEU A 127 1.25 9.02 -6.77
C LEU A 127 1.56 9.56 -8.17
N PRO A 128 0.94 9.03 -9.24
CA PRO A 128 1.14 9.54 -10.60
C PRO A 128 1.01 11.05 -10.74
N SER A 129 0.02 11.67 -10.09
CA SER A 129 -0.22 13.12 -10.13
C SER A 129 0.87 13.95 -9.45
N GLN A 130 1.62 13.36 -8.51
CA GLN A 130 2.65 14.01 -7.71
C GLN A 130 4.07 13.53 -8.03
N LYS A 131 4.23 12.70 -9.08
CA LYS A 131 5.49 12.03 -9.41
C LYS A 131 6.67 13.00 -9.53
N GLU A 132 6.53 14.09 -10.27
CA GLU A 132 7.62 15.05 -10.45
C GLU A 132 7.98 15.76 -9.14
N LYS A 133 6.98 16.09 -8.31
CA LYS A 133 7.20 16.67 -6.98
C LYS A 133 8.00 15.71 -6.11
N PHE A 134 7.57 14.44 -6.04
CA PHE A 134 8.29 13.39 -5.32
C PHE A 134 9.73 13.24 -5.81
N LEU A 135 9.93 13.07 -7.12
CA LEU A 135 11.26 12.88 -7.71
C LEU A 135 12.18 14.08 -7.45
N ASN A 136 11.66 15.31 -7.52
CA ASN A 136 12.45 16.49 -7.21
C ASN A 136 12.85 16.50 -5.73
N THR A 137 11.94 16.21 -4.80
CA THR A 137 12.27 16.11 -3.36
C THR A 137 13.37 15.08 -3.10
N ILE A 138 13.30 13.92 -3.74
CA ILE A 138 14.28 12.86 -3.55
C ILE A 138 15.62 13.18 -4.24
N LYS A 139 15.62 13.83 -5.42
CA LYS A 139 16.86 14.24 -6.12
C LYS A 139 17.75 15.15 -5.26
N TYR A 140 17.16 16.01 -4.44
CA TYR A 140 17.90 16.91 -3.54
C TYR A 140 18.35 16.22 -2.25
N ARG A 141 17.97 14.97 -2.02
CA ARG A 141 18.53 14.13 -0.95
C ARG A 141 19.71 13.33 -1.52
N ASN A 142 20.91 13.90 -1.36
CA ASN A 142 22.16 13.29 -1.82
C ASN A 142 22.30 11.81 -1.40
N GLU A 143 21.80 11.47 -0.21
CA GLU A 143 21.83 10.12 0.37
C GLU A 143 21.00 9.07 -0.38
N LEU A 144 19.90 9.47 -1.03
CA LEU A 144 18.97 8.53 -1.68
C LEU A 144 19.20 8.41 -3.20
N SER A 145 19.93 9.37 -3.78
CA SER A 145 20.20 9.41 -5.23
C SER A 145 20.87 8.14 -5.77
N HIS A 146 21.62 7.42 -4.91
CA HIS A 146 22.33 6.18 -5.24
C HIS A 146 21.56 4.89 -4.89
N MET A 147 20.41 4.99 -4.20
CA MET A 147 19.66 3.84 -3.63
C MET A 147 18.36 3.53 -4.39
N ILE A 148 18.05 4.32 -5.41
CA ILE A 148 16.85 4.18 -6.23
C ILE A 148 17.17 3.24 -7.39
N SER A 149 16.64 2.02 -7.34
CA SER A 149 16.93 1.02 -8.37
C SER A 149 15.79 0.83 -9.37
N THR A 150 14.55 1.22 -9.06
CA THR A 150 13.41 0.89 -9.92
C THR A 150 12.31 1.95 -9.99
N ASN A 151 12.22 2.63 -11.12
CA ASN A 151 11.01 2.53 -11.95
C ASN A 151 11.52 1.92 -13.26
N LYS A 152 10.74 1.23 -14.10
CA LYS A 152 11.12 1.16 -15.53
C LYS A 152 10.99 2.59 -16.10
N VAL A 153 11.76 3.62 -15.71
CA VAL A 153 13.09 4.03 -16.16
C VAL A 153 14.14 2.92 -16.30
N ALA A 154 14.27 2.39 -17.52
CA ALA A 154 15.51 1.77 -17.94
C ALA A 154 16.64 2.80 -17.78
N GLY A 155 17.47 2.61 -16.77
CA GLY A 155 18.58 3.48 -16.42
C GLY A 155 19.32 2.87 -15.25
N ASN A 156 20.21 1.92 -15.54
CA ASN A 156 21.24 1.48 -14.61
C ASN A 156 21.99 2.72 -14.11
N THR A 157 21.78 3.11 -12.85
CA THR A 157 22.73 3.94 -12.12
C THR A 157 23.00 3.32 -10.76
N GLY A 158 23.56 2.11 -10.77
CA GLY A 158 24.43 1.68 -9.68
C GLY A 158 25.74 2.45 -9.81
N LEU A 159 25.90 3.55 -9.08
CA LEU A 159 27.19 4.24 -8.98
C LEU A 159 28.09 3.43 -8.06
N LYS A 160 29.20 2.93 -8.61
CA LYS A 160 30.33 2.37 -7.87
C LYS A 160 30.90 3.46 -6.96
N HIS A 161 30.71 3.35 -5.65
CA HIS A 161 31.47 4.17 -4.70
C HIS A 161 32.77 3.43 -4.32
N PRO A 162 33.95 4.04 -4.51
CA PRO A 162 35.23 3.42 -4.16
C PRO A 162 35.59 3.80 -2.73
N TYR A 163 34.87 3.31 -1.72
CA TYR A 163 35.34 3.41 -0.33
C TYR A 163 35.58 2.03 0.26
N LYS A 164 36.85 1.79 0.59
CA LYS A 164 37.32 0.66 1.39
C LYS A 164 37.02 0.97 2.87
N SER A 165 36.73 -0.09 3.63
CA SER A 165 36.84 -0.21 5.10
C SER A 165 35.54 -0.15 5.94
N SER A 166 35.66 -0.72 7.14
CA SER A 166 34.66 -0.98 8.18
C SER A 166 33.77 0.19 8.59
N GLU A 167 34.15 1.43 8.26
CA GLU A 167 33.37 2.63 8.51
C GLU A 167 32.06 2.68 7.70
N TYR A 168 32.01 2.05 6.52
CA TYR A 168 30.78 1.97 5.72
C TYR A 168 29.74 1.01 6.33
N ILE A 169 30.19 -0.07 6.98
CA ILE A 169 29.29 -1.00 7.69
C ILE A 169 28.69 -0.33 8.92
N GLN A 170 29.49 0.46 9.65
CA GLN A 170 29.02 1.27 10.78
C GLN A 170 28.01 2.32 10.30
N TYR A 171 28.32 3.04 9.21
CA TYR A 171 27.40 3.98 8.57
C TYR A 171 26.09 3.31 8.19
N LEU A 172 26.10 2.14 7.54
CA LEU A 172 24.89 1.40 7.16
C LEU A 172 24.09 0.87 8.37
N ALA A 173 24.76 0.46 9.45
CA ALA A 173 24.10 0.06 10.69
C ALA A 173 23.41 1.24 11.40
N ASP A 174 23.97 2.44 11.26
CA ASP A 174 23.44 3.69 11.81
C ASP A 174 22.51 4.43 10.82
N PHE A 175 22.45 3.99 9.55
CA PHE A 175 21.69 4.62 8.49
C PHE A 175 20.20 4.25 8.59
N SER A 176 19.49 4.90 9.51
CA SER A 176 18.04 4.88 9.54
C SER A 176 17.50 5.82 8.46
N ILE A 177 17.11 5.28 7.30
CA ILE A 177 16.26 6.05 6.39
C ILE A 177 14.91 6.23 7.10
N ASP A 178 14.57 7.48 7.41
CA ASP A 178 13.21 7.80 7.80
C ASP A 178 12.29 7.68 6.58
N THR A 179 11.82 6.46 6.35
CA THR A 179 10.95 6.13 5.22
C THR A 179 9.59 6.82 5.32
N ALA A 180 9.19 7.23 6.53
CA ALA A 180 7.95 7.96 6.76
C ALA A 180 8.06 9.45 6.35
N ASN A 181 9.28 9.98 6.27
CA ASN A 181 9.56 11.36 5.88
C ASN A 181 10.50 11.44 4.66
N LEU A 182 10.27 10.63 3.62
CA LEU A 182 11.05 10.70 2.37
C LEU A 182 10.69 11.95 1.55
N ALA A 183 9.41 12.26 1.51
CA ALA A 183 8.83 13.42 0.85
C ALA A 183 7.53 13.80 1.55
N ASP A 184 6.77 14.73 0.97
CA ASP A 184 5.40 15.02 1.39
C ASP A 184 4.56 13.73 1.29
N ASN A 185 3.87 13.36 2.37
CA ASN A 185 3.08 12.12 2.49
C ASN A 185 1.88 12.06 1.53
N LYS A 186 1.57 13.17 0.84
CA LYS A 186 0.60 13.24 -0.25
C LYS A 186 1.21 12.90 -1.62
N THR A 187 2.48 12.54 -1.67
CA THR A 187 3.20 12.27 -2.93
C THR A 187 3.55 10.79 -3.13
N TYR A 188 3.47 9.99 -2.07
CA TYR A 188 3.69 8.55 -2.12
C TYR A 188 2.92 7.82 -1.00
N VAL A 189 2.80 6.49 -1.14
CA VAL A 189 2.22 5.59 -0.15
C VAL A 189 3.23 4.49 0.17
N LEU A 190 3.53 4.29 1.46
CA LEU A 190 4.33 3.17 1.93
C LEU A 190 3.54 1.87 1.83
N LEU A 191 4.22 0.82 1.34
CA LEU A 191 3.67 -0.51 1.25
C LEU A 191 4.33 -1.44 2.26
N SER A 192 3.50 -2.15 2.99
CA SER A 192 3.90 -3.14 3.99
C SER A 192 3.34 -4.51 3.65
N SER A 193 3.88 -5.56 4.29
CA SER A 193 3.29 -6.89 4.17
C SER A 193 2.07 -6.99 5.10
N ASP A 194 0.98 -7.56 4.61
CA ASP A 194 -0.16 -7.87 5.46
C ASP A 194 -0.02 -9.28 6.07
N LYS A 195 -0.40 -9.42 7.35
CA LYS A 195 -0.30 -10.70 8.07
C LYS A 195 -1.44 -11.66 7.71
N LEU A 196 -2.63 -11.15 7.41
CA LEU A 196 -3.82 -11.96 7.12
C LEU A 196 -3.87 -12.39 5.65
N PHE A 197 -3.31 -11.56 4.76
CA PHE A 197 -3.20 -11.78 3.33
C PHE A 197 -1.73 -11.69 2.87
N PRO A 198 -0.88 -12.69 3.19
CA PRO A 198 0.57 -12.64 2.93
C PRO A 198 0.97 -12.49 1.44
N TYR A 199 0.04 -12.76 0.53
CA TYR A 199 0.23 -12.62 -0.92
C TYR A 199 -0.03 -11.20 -1.45
N THR A 200 -0.33 -10.26 -0.55
CA THR A 200 -0.64 -8.86 -0.86
C THR A 200 0.43 -7.94 -0.29
N TRP A 201 0.49 -6.72 -0.81
CA TRP A 201 1.00 -5.60 -0.04
C TRP A 201 -0.14 -4.69 0.38
N GLN A 202 0.02 -4.10 1.56
CA GLN A 202 -0.93 -3.21 2.19
C GLN A 202 -0.44 -1.77 2.12
N ALA A 203 -1.29 -0.91 1.57
CA ALA A 203 -1.23 0.54 1.71
C ALA A 203 -2.08 0.97 2.91
N SER A 204 -1.57 1.89 3.73
CA SER A 204 -2.35 2.58 4.77
C SER A 204 -2.55 4.02 4.35
N ILE A 205 -3.81 4.44 4.17
CA ILE A 205 -4.17 5.75 3.62
C ILE A 205 -5.16 6.45 4.54
N ASN A 206 -4.85 7.67 4.94
CA ASN A 206 -5.74 8.56 5.72
C ASN A 206 -6.15 9.85 4.97
N CYS A 207 -5.72 10.00 3.72
CA CYS A 207 -5.97 11.19 2.91
C CYS A 207 -6.96 10.86 1.78
N PRO A 208 -8.13 11.53 1.71
CA PRO A 208 -9.14 11.24 0.69
C PRO A 208 -8.65 11.42 -0.75
N GLU A 209 -7.79 12.41 -1.01
CA GLU A 209 -7.22 12.67 -2.33
C GLU A 209 -6.31 11.51 -2.77
N VAL A 210 -5.46 11.05 -1.85
CA VAL A 210 -4.58 9.89 -2.08
C VAL A 210 -5.40 8.63 -2.27
N LEU A 211 -6.46 8.42 -1.47
CA LEU A 211 -7.37 7.29 -1.60
C LEU A 211 -8.03 7.29 -2.99
N LYS A 212 -8.55 8.43 -3.42
CA LYS A 212 -9.22 8.58 -4.71
C LYS A 212 -8.29 8.18 -5.85
N GLU A 213 -7.05 8.67 -5.84
CA GLU A 213 -6.07 8.33 -6.86
C GLU A 213 -5.70 6.84 -6.80
N PHE A 214 -5.47 6.28 -5.60
CA PHE A 214 -5.12 4.88 -5.41
C PHE A 214 -6.20 3.94 -5.95
N ILE A 215 -7.45 4.13 -5.53
CA ILE A 215 -8.59 3.30 -5.98
C ILE A 215 -8.86 3.49 -7.46
N SER A 216 -8.80 4.72 -7.96
CA SER A 216 -9.03 5.00 -9.39
C SER A 216 -7.95 4.35 -10.27
N TYR A 217 -6.70 4.32 -9.80
CA TYR A 217 -5.59 3.70 -10.52
C TYR A 217 -5.66 2.17 -10.43
N PHE A 218 -5.56 1.62 -9.22
CA PHE A 218 -5.47 0.17 -9.05
C PHE A 218 -6.80 -0.54 -9.29
N GLY A 219 -7.94 0.11 -9.09
CA GLY A 219 -9.24 -0.44 -9.49
C GLY A 219 -9.28 -0.75 -10.99
N LYS A 220 -8.75 0.13 -11.85
CA LYS A 220 -8.64 -0.11 -13.30
C LYS A 220 -7.65 -1.23 -13.59
N VAL A 221 -6.45 -1.17 -13.01
CA VAL A 221 -5.41 -2.20 -13.22
C VAL A 221 -5.94 -3.60 -12.86
N ILE A 222 -6.64 -3.73 -11.72
CA ILE A 222 -7.24 -4.99 -11.28
C ILE A 222 -8.34 -5.45 -12.23
N MET A 223 -9.18 -4.54 -12.73
CA MET A 223 -10.21 -4.86 -13.72
C MET A 223 -9.65 -5.22 -15.09
N GLU A 224 -8.47 -4.73 -15.48
CA GLU A 224 -7.86 -5.02 -16.79
C GLU A 224 -7.07 -6.33 -16.78
N GLN A 225 -6.48 -6.70 -15.64
CA GLN A 225 -5.70 -7.94 -15.51
C GLN A 225 -6.56 -9.21 -15.34
N ASN A 226 -7.88 -9.07 -15.18
CA ASN A 226 -8.83 -10.18 -14.98
C ASN A 226 -10.10 -10.03 -15.83
#